data_AF-A0AAU9QL98-F1
#
_entry.id   AF-A0AAU9QL98-F1
#
_cell.length_a   1.000
_cell.length_b   1.000
_cell.length_c   1.000
_cell.angle_alpha   90.00
_cell.angle_beta   90.00
_cell.angle_gamma   90.00
#
_symmetry.space_group_name_H-M   'P 1'
#
loop_
_entity.id
_entity.type
_entity.pdbx_description
1 polymer ?
#
loop_
_entity_poly.entity_id
_entity_poly.type
_entity_poly.pdbx_seq_one_letter_code
_entity_poly.pdbx_strand_id
1 'polypeptide(L)'
;MDINTTIRTTIFTLSFITTSFALFLKHSLTEERMMLCALGNDIPVFDSEDCLFYFETFGVSQDLLSLVEYQYGISSILSGDRHSRFRMANTLIAHGFDVNWLNESNSPPLHSAIIHDDFEAFKWLMQQGANKDLYCPKVGKNATEFLDWIYTENPTANRGAMYALLH
;
A
#
# COMPACT_ATOMS: atom_id res chain seq x y z
N MET A 1 -51.24 -18.39 -16.71
CA MET A 1 -50.19 -17.38 -16.45
C MET A 1 -49.93 -16.68 -17.78
N ASP A 2 -50.08 -15.36 -17.84
CA ASP A 2 -49.98 -14.58 -19.08
C ASP A 2 -48.51 -14.47 -19.54
N ILE A 3 -48.25 -14.86 -20.79
CA ILE A 3 -46.92 -14.85 -21.42
C ILE A 3 -46.29 -13.45 -21.34
N ASN A 4 -47.09 -12.39 -21.51
CA ASN A 4 -46.60 -11.01 -21.40
C ASN A 4 -46.18 -10.66 -19.98
N THR A 5 -46.89 -11.19 -18.98
CA THR A 5 -46.56 -11.02 -17.56
C THR A 5 -45.29 -11.79 -17.22
N THR A 6 -45.13 -13.02 -17.69
CA THR A 6 -43.88 -13.79 -17.49
C THR A 6 -42.68 -13.12 -18.13
N ILE A 7 -42.78 -12.67 -19.39
CA ILE A 7 -41.71 -11.96 -20.09
C ILE A 7 -41.32 -10.68 -19.35
N ARG A 8 -42.29 -9.87 -18.91
CA ARG A 8 -42.02 -8.66 -18.13
C ARG A 8 -41.28 -8.97 -16.84
N THR A 9 -41.77 -9.94 -16.06
CA THR A 9 -41.13 -10.32 -14.80
C THR A 9 -39.70 -10.81 -15.02
N THR A 10 -39.44 -11.61 -16.05
CA THR A 10 -38.07 -12.07 -16.39
C THR A 10 -37.14 -10.92 -16.80
N ILE A 11 -37.64 -9.95 -17.59
CA ILE A 11 -36.85 -8.76 -17.94
C ILE A 11 -36.52 -7.94 -16.70
N PHE A 12 -37.50 -7.74 -15.80
CA PHE A 12 -37.27 -7.01 -14.55
C PHE A 12 -36.27 -7.72 -13.63
N THR A 13 -36.37 -9.04 -13.45
CA THR A 13 -35.44 -9.78 -12.61
C THR A 13 -34.03 -9.82 -13.19
N LEU A 14 -33.88 -10.02 -14.51
CA LEU A 14 -32.57 -10.00 -15.16
C LEU A 14 -31.93 -8.60 -15.07
N SER A 15 -32.71 -7.56 -15.33
CA SER A 15 -32.27 -6.17 -15.16
C SER A 15 -31.80 -5.93 -13.73
N PHE A 16 -32.61 -6.30 -12.73
CA PHE A 16 -32.26 -6.15 -11.31
C PHE A 16 -30.97 -6.90 -10.93
N ILE A 17 -30.78 -8.13 -11.42
CA ILE A 17 -29.57 -8.91 -11.17
C ILE A 17 -28.35 -8.23 -11.81
N THR A 18 -28.45 -7.80 -13.07
CA THR A 18 -27.33 -7.14 -13.76
C THR A 18 -26.94 -5.82 -13.11
N THR A 19 -27.91 -5.01 -12.67
CA THR A 19 -27.64 -3.76 -11.94
C THR A 19 -27.03 -4.03 -10.57
N SER A 20 -27.52 -5.05 -9.85
CA SER A 20 -26.99 -5.41 -8.53
C SER A 20 -25.56 -5.93 -8.63
N PHE A 21 -25.27 -6.74 -9.65
CA PHE A 21 -23.93 -7.23 -9.94
C PHE A 21 -22.99 -6.10 -10.37
N ALA A 22 -23.44 -5.17 -11.22
CA ALA A 22 -22.64 -4.00 -11.60
C ALA A 22 -22.32 -3.10 -10.41
N LEU A 23 -23.28 -2.88 -9.50
CA LEU A 23 -23.06 -2.14 -8.26
C LEU A 23 -22.07 -2.87 -7.34
N PHE A 24 -22.21 -4.19 -7.21
CA PHE A 24 -21.28 -5.02 -6.45
C PHE A 24 -19.86 -4.92 -7.03
N LEU A 25 -19.69 -5.04 -8.35
CA LEU A 25 -18.38 -4.90 -9.00
C LEU A 25 -17.80 -3.51 -8.79
N LYS A 26 -18.62 -2.45 -8.94
CA LYS A 26 -18.19 -1.07 -8.73
C LYS A 26 -17.66 -0.83 -7.31
N HIS A 27 -18.32 -1.38 -6.30
CA HIS A 27 -17.87 -1.23 -4.91
C HIS A 27 -16.74 -2.20 -4.54
N SER A 28 -16.68 -3.38 -5.16
CA SER A 28 -15.70 -4.40 -4.81
C SER A 28 -14.36 -4.25 -5.54
N LEU A 29 -14.33 -3.61 -6.71
CA LEU A 29 -13.14 -3.52 -7.56
C LEU A 29 -12.59 -2.09 -7.69
N THR A 30 -12.63 -1.32 -6.60
CA THR A 30 -11.88 -0.06 -6.57
C THR A 30 -10.38 -0.36 -6.51
N GLU A 31 -9.54 0.50 -7.10
CA GLU A 31 -8.09 0.33 -7.02
C GLU A 31 -7.57 0.32 -5.57
N GLU A 32 -8.22 1.05 -4.66
CA GLU A 32 -7.93 0.94 -3.23
C GLU A 32 -8.13 -0.49 -2.71
N ARG A 33 -9.29 -1.11 -2.99
CA ARG A 33 -9.56 -2.48 -2.54
C ARG A 33 -8.65 -3.49 -3.22
N MET A 34 -8.32 -3.29 -4.48
CA MET A 34 -7.37 -4.12 -5.20
C MET A 34 -5.97 -3.99 -4.61
N MET A 35 -5.52 -2.79 -4.24
CA MET A 35 -4.26 -2.57 -3.55
C MET A 35 -4.26 -3.26 -2.19
N LEU A 36 -5.31 -3.08 -1.37
CA LEU A 36 -5.41 -3.75 -0.07
C LEU A 36 -5.45 -5.28 -0.19
N CYS A 37 -6.10 -5.81 -1.24
CA CYS A 37 -6.08 -7.22 -1.60
C CYS A 37 -4.67 -7.70 -1.95
N ALA A 38 -3.94 -6.96 -2.79
CA ALA A 38 -2.54 -7.25 -3.09
C ALA A 38 -1.68 -7.30 -1.82
N LEU A 39 -2.03 -6.52 -0.78
CA LEU A 39 -1.36 -6.51 0.52
C LEU A 39 -1.84 -7.59 1.51
N GLY A 40 -2.73 -8.50 1.09
CA GLY A 40 -3.19 -9.65 1.87
C GLY A 40 -4.61 -9.57 2.43
N ASN A 41 -5.39 -8.56 2.04
CA ASN A 41 -6.81 -8.47 2.40
C ASN A 41 -7.67 -9.14 1.33
N ASP A 42 -7.69 -10.47 1.32
CA ASP A 42 -8.39 -11.27 0.31
C ASP A 42 -9.82 -10.77 0.06
N ILE A 43 -10.17 -10.68 -1.22
CA ILE A 43 -11.54 -10.41 -1.66
C ILE A 43 -12.13 -11.68 -2.26
N PRO A 44 -13.46 -11.89 -2.23
CA PRO A 44 -14.07 -13.19 -2.54
C PRO A 44 -13.78 -13.79 -3.91
N VAL A 45 -13.16 -13.03 -4.81
CA VAL A 45 -12.92 -13.39 -6.22
C VAL A 45 -11.43 -13.40 -6.58
N PHE A 46 -10.58 -12.70 -5.83
CA PHE A 46 -9.17 -12.48 -6.18
C PHE A 46 -8.29 -12.67 -4.96
N ASP A 47 -7.18 -13.38 -5.14
CA ASP A 47 -6.10 -13.44 -4.16
C ASP A 47 -5.11 -12.27 -4.34
N SER A 48 -4.11 -12.21 -3.46
CA SER A 48 -3.12 -11.12 -3.48
C SER A 48 -2.32 -11.05 -4.78
N GLU A 49 -2.05 -12.18 -5.43
CA GLU A 49 -1.29 -12.23 -6.68
C GLU A 49 -2.14 -11.77 -7.86
N ASP A 50 -3.40 -12.18 -7.92
CA ASP A 50 -4.37 -11.70 -8.91
C ASP A 50 -4.53 -10.16 -8.82
N CYS A 51 -4.63 -9.66 -7.60
CA CYS A 51 -4.78 -8.23 -7.34
C CYS A 51 -3.52 -7.43 -7.69
N LEU A 52 -2.34 -8.00 -7.45
CA LEU A 52 -1.08 -7.38 -7.83
C LEU A 52 -0.85 -7.39 -9.35
N PHE A 53 -1.22 -8.49 -10.00
CA PHE A 53 -1.16 -8.63 -11.46
C PHE A 53 -1.96 -7.55 -12.18
N TYR A 54 -3.10 -7.12 -11.63
CA TYR A 54 -3.86 -5.98 -12.14
C TYR A 54 -2.98 -4.73 -12.26
N PHE A 55 -2.27 -4.33 -11.20
CA PHE A 55 -1.44 -3.12 -11.25
C PHE A 55 -0.20 -3.27 -12.12
N GLU A 56 0.40 -4.45 -12.16
CA GLU A 56 1.55 -4.72 -13.04
C GLU A 56 1.15 -4.70 -14.52
N THR A 57 -0.10 -5.02 -14.84
CA THR A 57 -0.61 -5.06 -16.22
C THR A 57 -1.21 -3.73 -16.67
N PHE A 58 -2.01 -3.10 -15.81
CA PHE A 58 -2.81 -1.92 -16.16
C PHE A 58 -2.25 -0.62 -15.60
N GLY A 59 -1.27 -0.70 -14.68
CA GLY A 59 -0.68 0.45 -14.01
C GLY A 59 -1.53 0.92 -12.83
N VAL A 60 -1.17 2.11 -12.33
CA VAL A 60 -1.82 2.77 -11.18
C VAL A 60 -2.46 4.06 -11.66
N SER A 61 -3.73 4.31 -11.30
CA SER A 61 -4.36 5.59 -11.61
C SER A 61 -3.84 6.73 -10.73
N GLN A 62 -4.01 7.97 -11.21
CA GLN A 62 -3.69 9.16 -10.42
C GLN A 62 -4.54 9.26 -9.15
N ASP A 63 -5.79 8.79 -9.19
CA ASP A 63 -6.68 8.80 -8.02
C ASP A 63 -6.13 7.88 -6.92
N LEU A 64 -5.61 6.70 -7.27
CA LEU A 64 -4.96 5.82 -6.30
C LEU A 64 -3.65 6.42 -5.79
N LEU A 65 -2.82 7.05 -6.63
CA LEU A 65 -1.61 7.71 -6.14
C LEU A 65 -1.94 8.79 -5.10
N SER A 66 -2.88 9.68 -5.41
CA SER A 66 -3.35 10.71 -4.47
C SER A 66 -3.97 10.12 -3.20
N LEU A 67 -4.67 8.98 -3.32
CA LEU A 67 -5.22 8.27 -2.16
C LEU A 67 -4.10 7.72 -1.27
N VAL A 68 -3.09 7.09 -1.86
CA VAL A 68 -1.93 6.56 -1.12
C VAL A 68 -1.19 7.70 -0.45
N GLU A 69 -0.95 8.82 -1.14
CA GLU A 69 -0.32 10.01 -0.57
C GLU A 69 -1.09 10.53 0.66
N TYR A 70 -2.41 10.65 0.56
CA TYR A 70 -3.19 11.29 1.62
C TYR A 70 -3.49 10.36 2.81
N GLN A 71 -3.73 9.06 2.58
CA GLN A 71 -4.27 8.16 3.60
C GLN A 71 -3.27 7.11 4.12
N TYR A 72 -2.31 6.70 3.30
CA TYR A 72 -1.51 5.51 3.59
C TYR A 72 -0.02 5.82 3.75
N GLY A 73 0.57 6.48 2.75
CA GLY A 73 2.01 6.60 2.54
C GLY A 73 2.67 5.25 2.20
N ILE A 74 3.90 5.30 1.66
CA ILE A 74 4.62 4.08 1.27
C ILE A 74 4.91 3.17 2.47
N SER A 75 5.06 3.73 3.68
CA SER A 75 5.27 2.95 4.92
C SER A 75 4.14 1.97 5.21
N SER A 76 2.88 2.37 4.97
CA SER A 76 1.73 1.50 5.19
C SER A 76 1.75 0.33 4.20
N ILE A 77 2.08 0.59 2.94
CA ILE A 77 2.25 -0.45 1.91
C ILE A 77 3.33 -1.44 2.34
N LEU A 78 4.48 -0.95 2.81
CA LEU A 78 5.60 -1.76 3.30
C LEU A 78 5.31 -2.52 4.60
N SER A 79 4.18 -2.26 5.28
CA SER A 79 3.75 -3.04 6.46
C SER A 79 2.90 -4.27 6.11
N GLY A 80 2.49 -4.42 4.85
CA GLY A 80 1.68 -5.55 4.36
C GLY A 80 2.47 -6.85 4.20
N ASP A 81 1.88 -7.82 3.49
CA ASP A 81 2.49 -9.15 3.27
C ASP A 81 3.91 -9.07 2.66
N ARG A 82 4.80 -9.95 3.13
CA ARG A 82 6.26 -9.84 2.96
C ARG A 82 6.71 -9.78 1.51
N HIS A 83 6.01 -10.45 0.60
CA HIS A 83 6.42 -10.54 -0.80
C HIS A 83 5.71 -9.51 -1.69
N SER A 84 4.40 -9.36 -1.55
CA SER A 84 3.62 -8.45 -2.39
C SER A 84 3.88 -6.99 -2.05
N ARG A 85 4.20 -6.65 -0.79
CA ARG A 85 4.43 -5.25 -0.36
C ARG A 85 5.49 -4.54 -1.19
N PHE A 86 6.60 -5.21 -1.50
CA PHE A 86 7.70 -4.61 -2.26
C PHE A 86 7.37 -4.50 -3.74
N ARG A 87 6.64 -5.46 -4.30
CA ARG A 87 6.17 -5.39 -5.69
C ARG A 87 5.15 -4.27 -5.86
N MET A 88 4.17 -4.16 -4.97
CA MET A 88 3.21 -3.05 -4.97
C MET A 88 3.92 -1.71 -4.80
N ALA A 89 4.87 -1.62 -3.86
CA ALA A 89 5.67 -0.42 -3.66
C ALA A 89 6.49 -0.04 -4.91
N ASN A 90 7.13 -1.01 -5.57
CA ASN A 90 7.84 -0.79 -6.84
C ASN A 90 6.88 -0.26 -7.93
N THR A 91 5.67 -0.83 -8.02
CA THR A 91 4.66 -0.40 -8.99
C THR A 91 4.22 1.04 -8.74
N LEU A 92 4.04 1.46 -7.47
CA LEU A 92 3.74 2.85 -7.11
C LEU A 92 4.88 3.81 -7.50
N ILE A 93 6.13 3.48 -7.15
CA ILE A 93 7.31 4.30 -7.48
C ILE A 93 7.47 4.43 -9.01
N ALA A 94 7.29 3.34 -9.76
CA ALA A 94 7.36 3.34 -11.22
C ALA A 94 6.32 4.27 -11.86
N HIS A 95 5.21 4.55 -11.18
CA HIS A 95 4.17 5.47 -11.61
C HIS A 95 4.28 6.87 -10.97
N GLY A 96 5.42 7.18 -10.34
CA GLY A 96 5.75 8.53 -9.89
C GLY A 96 5.40 8.83 -8.43
N PHE A 97 5.05 7.83 -7.62
CA PHE A 97 4.91 8.03 -6.18
C PHE A 97 6.25 8.48 -5.57
N ASP A 98 6.23 9.55 -4.74
CA ASP A 98 7.43 10.00 -4.04
C ASP A 98 7.73 9.09 -2.85
N VAL A 99 8.87 8.40 -2.87
CA VAL A 99 9.35 7.53 -1.78
C VAL A 99 9.49 8.26 -0.45
N ASN A 100 9.59 9.59 -0.47
CA ASN A 100 9.73 10.43 0.72
C ASN A 100 8.41 10.89 1.31
N TRP A 101 7.28 10.54 0.69
CA TRP A 101 5.98 11.00 1.13
C TRP A 101 5.69 10.54 2.56
N LEU A 102 5.18 11.47 3.36
CA LEU A 102 4.90 11.22 4.77
C LEU A 102 3.62 10.40 4.92
N ASN A 103 3.58 9.49 5.90
CA ASN A 103 2.32 8.82 6.24
C ASN A 103 1.33 9.77 6.95
N GLU A 104 0.12 9.30 7.24
CA GLU A 104 -0.92 10.05 7.99
C GLU A 104 -0.45 10.60 9.36
N SER A 105 0.62 10.01 9.88
CA SER A 105 1.29 10.38 11.11
C SER A 105 2.37 11.44 10.92
N ASN A 106 2.49 12.06 9.74
CA ASN A 106 3.57 12.97 9.35
C ASN A 106 4.97 12.37 9.58
N SER A 107 5.12 11.04 9.48
CA SER A 107 6.42 10.37 9.64
C SER A 107 7.02 10.08 8.27
N PRO A 108 8.31 10.41 8.05
CA PRO A 108 9.04 9.94 6.88
C PRO A 108 9.14 8.41 6.89
N PRO A 109 9.24 7.77 5.72
CA PRO A 109 9.19 6.31 5.65
C PRO A 109 10.34 5.58 6.35
N LEU A 110 11.55 6.16 6.31
CA LEU A 110 12.70 5.58 7.01
C LEU A 110 12.49 5.54 8.53
N HIS A 111 11.87 6.56 9.13
CA HIS A 111 11.52 6.55 10.56
C HIS A 111 10.52 5.45 10.89
N SER A 112 9.53 5.22 10.03
CA SER A 112 8.58 4.11 10.23
C SER A 112 9.30 2.76 10.21
N ALA A 113 10.23 2.53 9.28
CA ALA A 113 11.00 1.28 9.24
C ALA A 113 11.87 1.08 10.49
N ILE A 114 12.50 2.15 11.00
CA ILE A 114 13.29 2.11 12.26
C ILE A 114 12.40 1.78 13.48
N ILE A 115 11.21 2.43 13.57
CA ILE A 115 10.25 2.21 14.67
C ILE A 115 9.80 0.75 14.71
N HIS A 116 9.46 0.18 13.55
CA HIS A 116 8.97 -1.19 13.43
C HIS A 116 10.08 -2.25 13.39
N ASP A 117 11.35 -1.83 13.46
CA ASP A 117 12.51 -2.72 13.36
C ASP A 117 12.51 -3.56 12.06
N ASP A 118 11.97 -3.00 10.96
CA ASP A 118 11.85 -3.68 9.67
C ASP A 118 13.06 -3.35 8.76
N PHE A 119 14.10 -4.15 8.89
CA PHE A 119 15.35 -3.98 8.13
C PHE A 119 15.13 -4.08 6.62
N GLU A 120 14.26 -4.98 6.16
CA GLU A 120 14.02 -5.16 4.72
C GLU A 120 13.31 -3.94 4.14
N ALA A 121 12.31 -3.38 4.83
CA ALA A 121 11.67 -2.13 4.43
C ALA A 121 12.67 -0.97 4.42
N PHE A 122 13.50 -0.84 5.46
CA PHE A 122 14.54 0.18 5.54
C PHE A 122 15.52 0.09 4.38
N LYS A 123 16.03 -1.11 4.11
CA LYS A 123 16.97 -1.37 3.01
C LYS A 123 16.34 -1.05 1.66
N TRP A 124 15.11 -1.47 1.41
CA TRP A 124 14.40 -1.16 0.17
C TRP A 124 14.22 0.36 0.00
N LEU A 125 13.80 1.08 1.04
CA LEU A 125 13.65 2.54 1.01
C LEU A 125 14.96 3.24 0.66
N MET A 126 16.07 2.82 1.27
CA MET A 126 17.41 3.33 0.95
C MET A 126 17.79 3.06 -0.51
N GLN A 127 17.47 1.88 -1.05
CA GLN A 127 17.71 1.55 -2.46
C GLN A 127 16.89 2.40 -3.42
N GLN A 128 15.67 2.79 -3.03
CA GLN A 128 14.82 3.70 -3.81
C GLN A 128 15.18 5.18 -3.64
N GLY A 129 16.24 5.51 -2.88
CA GLY A 129 16.70 6.88 -2.70
C GLY A 129 15.90 7.69 -1.67
N ALA A 130 15.30 7.02 -0.68
CA ALA A 130 14.68 7.72 0.45
C ALA A 130 15.70 8.62 1.17
N ASN A 131 15.30 9.86 1.41
CA ASN A 131 16.14 10.89 1.99
C ASN A 131 16.24 10.71 3.51
N LYS A 132 17.40 10.21 3.96
CA LYS A 132 17.71 9.99 5.38
C LYS A 132 17.82 11.28 6.21
N ASP A 133 17.96 12.43 5.56
CA ASP A 133 18.10 13.74 6.22
C ASP A 133 16.73 14.40 6.49
N LEU A 134 15.63 13.80 6.02
CA LEU A 134 14.28 14.30 6.33
C LEU A 134 14.01 14.26 7.82
N TYR A 135 13.53 15.39 8.33
CA TYR A 135 13.21 15.54 9.74
C TYR A 135 11.83 14.98 10.05
N CYS A 136 11.73 14.11 11.05
CA CYS A 136 10.44 13.65 11.54
C CYS A 136 9.92 14.60 12.63
N PRO A 137 8.80 15.31 12.43
CA PRO A 137 8.26 16.25 13.43
C PRO A 137 7.93 15.61 14.78
N LYS A 138 7.55 14.33 14.79
CA LYS A 138 7.19 13.60 16.02
C LYS A 138 8.40 13.26 16.89
N VAL A 139 9.51 12.90 16.26
CA VAL A 139 10.74 12.43 16.95
C VAL A 139 11.73 13.58 17.16
N GLY A 140 11.66 14.59 16.30
CA GLY A 140 12.56 15.72 16.32
C GLY A 140 13.97 15.38 15.83
N LYS A 141 14.12 14.39 14.95
CA LYS A 141 15.40 13.90 14.42
C LYS A 141 15.26 13.48 12.96
N ASN A 142 16.36 13.52 12.20
CA ASN A 142 16.42 12.81 10.92
C ASN A 142 16.58 11.28 11.12
N ALA A 143 16.61 10.49 10.05
CA ALA A 143 16.63 9.03 10.17
C ALA A 143 17.93 8.51 10.78
N THR A 144 19.07 9.12 10.44
CA THR A 144 20.39 8.77 10.98
C THR A 144 20.46 9.05 12.48
N GLU A 145 20.16 10.30 12.88
CA GLU A 145 20.14 10.74 14.28
C GLU A 145 19.17 9.92 15.13
N PHE A 146 18.01 9.58 14.57
CA PHE A 146 17.02 8.75 15.26
C PHE A 146 17.50 7.32 15.44
N LEU A 147 18.11 6.73 14.41
CA LEU A 147 18.66 5.38 14.48
C LEU A 147 19.80 5.29 15.51
N ASP A 148 20.71 6.27 15.52
CA ASP A 148 21.79 6.35 16.50
C ASP A 148 21.24 6.34 17.93
N TRP A 149 20.25 7.21 18.19
CA TRP A 149 19.63 7.31 19.50
C TRP A 149 18.87 6.05 19.91
N ILE A 150 18.04 5.48 19.04
CA ILE A 150 17.22 4.32 19.41
C ILE A 150 18.05 3.04 19.47
N TYR A 151 19.15 2.94 18.73
CA TYR A 151 20.07 1.80 18.81
C TYR A 151 20.82 1.76 20.14
N THR A 152 21.20 2.92 20.71
CA THR A 152 21.81 2.95 22.05
C THR A 152 20.83 2.56 23.15
N GLU A 153 19.57 2.97 23.03
CA GLU A 153 18.53 2.70 24.03
C GLU A 153 17.95 1.27 23.91
N ASN A 154 17.80 0.77 22.69
CA ASN A 154 17.16 -0.51 22.40
C ASN A 154 17.79 -1.19 21.16
N PRO A 155 18.99 -1.78 21.31
CA PRO A 155 19.68 -2.42 20.20
C PRO A 155 18.96 -3.72 19.78
N THR A 156 18.81 -3.90 18.47
CA THR A 156 18.34 -5.14 17.84
C THR A 156 19.27 -5.51 16.70
N ALA A 157 19.23 -6.76 16.25
CA ALA A 157 20.01 -7.19 15.09
C ALA A 157 19.64 -6.37 13.83
N ASN A 158 18.35 -6.09 13.65
CA ASN A 158 17.84 -5.32 12.53
C ASN A 158 18.29 -3.85 12.59
N ARG A 159 18.18 -3.16 13.74
CA ARG A 159 18.74 -1.81 13.91
C ARG A 159 20.25 -1.76 13.74
N GLY A 160 20.98 -2.78 14.19
CA GLY A 160 22.42 -2.89 13.93
C GLY A 160 22.74 -3.01 12.43
N ALA A 161 21.94 -3.78 11.69
CA ALA A 161 22.07 -3.88 10.24
C ALA A 161 21.68 -2.56 9.53
N MET A 162 20.64 -1.87 9.98
CA MET A 162 20.29 -0.53 9.50
C MET A 162 21.42 0.47 9.77
N TYR A 163 22.05 0.39 10.95
CA TYR A 163 23.11 1.30 11.38
C TYR A 163 24.32 1.19 10.44
N ALA A 164 24.68 -0.05 10.08
CA ALA A 164 25.75 -0.35 9.12
C ALA A 164 25.42 0.02 7.66
N LEU A 165 24.16 0.33 7.33
CA LEU A 165 23.78 0.86 6.02
C LEU A 165 23.91 2.39 5.94
N LEU A 166 23.85 3.08 7.09
CA LEU A 166 23.92 4.54 7.15
C LEU A 166 25.35 5.09 7.33
N HIS A 167 26.27 4.25 7.80
CA HIS A 167 27.66 4.57 8.16
C HIS A 167 28.64 3.68 7.39
#